data_AF-A0A950X9I8-F1
#
_entry.id   AF-A0A950X9I8-F1
#
_cell.length_a   1.000
_cell.length_b   1.000
_cell.length_c   1.000
_cell.angle_alpha   90.00
_cell.angle_beta   90.00
_cell.angle_gamma   90.00
#
_symmetry.space_group_name_H-M   'P 1'
#
loop_
_entity.id
_entity.type
_entity.pdbx_description
1 polymer ?
#
loop_
_entity_poly.entity_id
_entity_poly.type
_entity_poly.pdbx_seq_one_letter_code
_entity_poly.pdbx_strand_id
1 'polypeptide(L)'
;AAFESLLQSLLTDHHPANTTEELLVHQMAQSFWVGQRALRFQNDCFTDNGVDEKRLALFLRYQTTHERTFHKALSALLRLQKTTRAATSGFVSQHDQLPSAETRFVSQNKPDSSPSIAGSIPAILKEAHSTIPAAQ
;
A
#
# COMPACT_ATOMS: atom_id res chain seq x y z
N ALA A 1 -3.00 -5.70 33.29
CA ALA A 1 -1.61 -6.19 33.30
C ALA A 1 -1.13 -6.65 31.92
N ALA A 2 -1.81 -7.57 31.22
CA ALA A 2 -1.31 -8.12 29.94
C ALA A 2 -1.08 -7.06 28.83
N PHE A 3 -1.96 -6.07 28.70
CA PHE A 3 -1.77 -4.96 27.76
C PHE A 3 -0.54 -4.12 28.09
N GLU A 4 -0.42 -3.67 29.35
CA GLU A 4 0.72 -2.88 29.82
C GLU A 4 2.05 -3.63 29.62
N SER A 5 2.08 -4.93 29.90
CA SER A 5 3.27 -5.75 29.66
C SER A 5 3.67 -5.77 28.19
N LEU A 6 2.71 -5.94 27.27
CA LEU A 6 2.97 -5.87 25.83
C LEU A 6 3.51 -4.50 25.42
N LEU A 7 2.88 -3.43 25.92
CA LEU A 7 3.30 -2.07 25.61
C LEU A 7 4.73 -1.81 26.11
N GLN A 8 5.05 -2.20 27.34
CA GLN A 8 6.39 -2.04 27.91
C GLN A 8 7.45 -2.84 27.12
N SER A 9 7.13 -4.07 26.69
CA SER A 9 8.01 -4.84 25.80
C SER A 9 8.25 -4.12 24.48
N LEU A 10 7.20 -3.60 23.83
CA LEU A 10 7.35 -2.89 22.56
C LEU A 10 8.13 -1.58 22.70
N LEU A 11 7.93 -0.83 23.80
CA LEU A 11 8.71 0.37 24.10
C LEU A 11 10.19 0.03 24.29
N THR A 12 10.46 -1.08 25.01
CA THR A 12 11.82 -1.58 25.23
C THR A 12 12.46 -2.04 23.92
N ASP A 13 11.72 -2.71 23.02
CA ASP A 13 12.29 -3.20 21.76
C ASP A 13 12.61 -2.04 20.80
N HIS A 14 11.67 -1.10 20.65
CA HIS A 14 11.77 -0.06 19.63
C HIS A 14 12.57 1.18 20.06
N HIS A 15 12.75 1.42 21.37
CA HIS A 15 13.48 2.57 21.90
C HIS A 15 13.07 3.90 21.23
N PRO A 16 11.80 4.32 21.33
CA PRO A 16 11.32 5.54 20.69
C PRO A 16 12.09 6.76 21.22
N ALA A 17 12.61 7.59 20.31
CA ALA A 17 13.41 8.76 20.68
C ALA A 17 12.58 10.04 20.88
N ASN A 18 11.35 10.07 20.35
CA ASN A 18 10.46 11.22 20.40
C ASN A 18 9.01 10.78 20.69
N THR A 19 8.17 11.75 21.07
CA THR A 19 6.76 11.51 21.38
C THR A 19 5.98 10.92 20.22
N THR A 20 6.32 11.27 18.97
CA THR A 20 5.65 10.72 17.78
C THR A 20 5.92 9.22 17.63
N GLU A 21 7.16 8.78 17.82
CA GLU A 21 7.56 7.38 17.81
C GLU A 21 6.91 6.62 18.97
N GLU A 22 6.84 7.22 20.16
CA GLU A 22 6.13 6.65 21.31
C GLU A 22 4.64 6.43 21.00
N LEU A 23 3.96 7.42 20.43
CA LEU A 23 2.57 7.30 19.99
C LEU A 23 2.37 6.18 18.97
N LEU A 24 3.32 5.99 18.05
CA LEU A 24 3.28 4.88 17.09
C LEU A 24 3.42 3.52 17.79
N VAL A 25 4.30 3.40 18.79
CA VAL A 25 4.43 2.18 19.61
C VAL A 25 3.14 1.90 20.39
N HIS A 26 2.53 2.94 20.99
CA HIS A 26 1.23 2.82 21.65
C HIS A 26 0.14 2.34 20.68
N GLN A 27 0.10 2.90 19.47
CA GLN A 27 -0.86 2.50 18.45
C GLN A 27 -0.65 1.05 17.99
N MET A 28 0.61 0.59 17.90
CA MET A 28 0.93 -0.81 17.64
C MET A 28 0.38 -1.72 18.75
N ALA A 29 0.67 -1.41 20.01
CA ALA A 29 0.19 -2.19 21.15
C ALA A 29 -1.34 -2.26 21.18
N GLN A 30 -2.02 -1.12 21.02
CA GLN A 30 -3.48 -1.04 21.02
C GLN A 30 -4.09 -1.85 19.86
N SER A 31 -3.54 -1.71 18.66
CA SER A 31 -4.05 -2.43 17.49
C SER A 31 -3.89 -3.94 17.65
N PHE A 32 -2.72 -4.39 18.10
CA PHE A 32 -2.50 -5.81 18.38
C PHE A 32 -3.49 -6.33 19.43
N TRP A 33 -3.63 -5.62 20.54
CA TRP A 33 -4.51 -6.02 21.65
C TRP A 33 -5.98 -6.13 21.23
N VAL A 34 -6.50 -5.15 20.49
CA VAL A 34 -7.88 -5.18 20.01
C VAL A 34 -8.07 -6.28 18.96
N GLY A 35 -7.11 -6.48 18.05
CA GLY A 35 -7.15 -7.56 17.07
C GLY A 35 -7.20 -8.95 17.73
N GLN A 36 -6.38 -9.19 18.75
CA GLN A 36 -6.37 -10.45 19.51
C GLN A 36 -7.69 -10.69 20.25
N ARG A 37 -8.29 -9.64 20.82
CA ARG A 37 -9.59 -9.76 21.48
C ARG A 37 -10.71 -10.01 20.48
N ALA A 38 -10.69 -9.34 19.34
CA ALA A 38 -11.65 -9.57 18.26
C ALA A 38 -11.61 -11.03 17.79
N LEU A 39 -10.42 -11.60 17.60
CA LEU A 39 -10.24 -13.02 17.28
C LEU A 39 -10.89 -13.95 18.32
N ARG A 40 -10.69 -13.68 19.61
CA ARG A 40 -11.32 -14.49 20.67
C ARG A 40 -12.85 -14.43 20.62
N PHE A 41 -13.40 -13.24 20.38
CA PHE A 41 -14.85 -13.06 20.31
C PHE A 41 -15.51 -13.62 19.04
N GLN A 42 -14.73 -13.94 18.00
CA GLN A 42 -15.28 -14.64 16.83
C GLN A 42 -15.79 -16.04 17.21
N ASN A 43 -15.11 -16.73 18.12
CA ASN A 43 -15.55 -18.05 18.60
C ASN A 43 -16.88 -17.96 19.36
N ASP A 44 -17.09 -16.89 20.13
CA ASP A 44 -18.32 -16.65 20.90
C ASP A 44 -19.54 -16.34 20.00
N CYS A 45 -19.34 -16.12 18.70
CA CYS A 45 -20.43 -15.93 17.74
C CYS A 45 -21.07 -17.24 17.29
N PHE A 46 -20.42 -18.38 17.52
CA PHE A 46 -20.97 -19.70 17.23
C PHE A 46 -21.70 -20.20 18.47
N THR A 47 -23.03 -20.31 18.38
CA THR A 47 -23.89 -20.74 19.48
C THR A 47 -24.65 -22.01 19.09
N ASP A 48 -25.23 -22.70 20.06
CA ASP A 48 -26.05 -23.90 19.82
C ASP A 48 -27.26 -23.62 18.91
N ASN A 49 -27.71 -22.37 18.87
CA ASN A 49 -28.85 -21.91 18.06
C ASN A 49 -28.44 -21.40 16.66
N GLY A 50 -27.15 -21.47 16.31
CA GLY A 50 -26.59 -20.97 15.05
C GLY A 50 -25.53 -19.88 15.24
N VAL A 51 -25.25 -19.16 14.15
CA VAL A 51 -24.18 -18.14 14.10
C VAL A 51 -24.77 -16.74 14.24
N ASP A 52 -24.25 -15.94 15.18
CA ASP A 52 -24.54 -14.50 15.21
C ASP A 52 -23.70 -13.78 14.14
N GLU A 53 -24.24 -13.79 12.91
CA GLU A 53 -23.57 -13.24 11.73
C GLU A 53 -23.19 -11.76 11.89
N LYS A 54 -24.03 -10.97 12.58
CA LYS A 54 -23.80 -9.53 12.76
C LYS A 54 -22.59 -9.29 13.66
N ARG A 55 -22.50 -10.00 14.78
CA ARG A 55 -21.34 -9.91 15.68
C ARG A 55 -20.09 -10.48 15.03
N LEU A 56 -20.21 -11.59 14.31
CA LEU A 56 -19.08 -12.22 13.62
C LEU A 56 -18.48 -11.25 12.57
N ALA A 57 -19.32 -10.65 11.73
CA ALA A 57 -18.90 -9.67 10.74
C ALA A 57 -18.22 -8.44 11.37
N LEU A 58 -18.71 -7.98 12.53
CA LEU A 58 -18.09 -6.89 13.28
C LEU A 58 -16.67 -7.26 13.73
N PHE A 59 -16.48 -8.44 14.33
CA PHE A 59 -15.16 -8.86 14.83
C PHE A 59 -14.17 -9.17 13.72
N LEU A 60 -14.62 -9.71 12.58
CA LEU A 60 -13.78 -9.86 11.39
C LEU A 60 -13.30 -8.49 10.86
N ARG A 61 -14.17 -7.48 10.85
CA ARG A 61 -13.76 -6.12 10.48
C ARG A 61 -12.74 -5.54 11.46
N TYR A 62 -12.94 -5.74 12.77
CA TYR A 62 -11.98 -5.28 13.77
C TYR A 62 -10.62 -5.96 13.62
N GLN A 63 -10.58 -7.28 13.45
CA GLN A 63 -9.34 -8.01 13.21
C GLN A 63 -8.57 -7.40 12.02
N THR A 64 -9.19 -7.37 10.84
CA THR A 64 -8.52 -6.90 9.61
C THR A 64 -8.14 -5.41 9.68
N THR A 65 -8.96 -4.59 10.33
CA THR A 65 -8.67 -3.15 10.50
C THR A 65 -7.48 -2.93 11.42
N HIS A 66 -7.41 -3.64 12.54
CA HIS A 66 -6.33 -3.48 13.49
C HIS A 66 -5.03 -4.15 13.02
N GLU A 67 -5.09 -5.23 12.25
CA GLU A 67 -3.92 -5.78 11.56
C GLU A 67 -3.29 -4.76 10.61
N ARG A 68 -4.11 -4.16 9.72
CA ARG A 68 -3.63 -3.08 8.82
C ARG A 68 -3.09 -1.89 9.60
N THR A 69 -3.72 -1.52 10.70
CA THR A 69 -3.30 -0.37 11.53
C THR A 69 -1.97 -0.64 12.21
N PHE A 70 -1.76 -1.87 12.71
CA PHE A 70 -0.49 -2.32 13.27
C PHE A 70 0.64 -2.19 12.25
N HIS A 71 0.47 -2.75 11.05
CA HIS A 71 1.50 -2.68 10.01
C HIS A 71 1.80 -1.27 9.54
N LYS A 72 0.78 -0.40 9.46
CA LYS A 72 0.96 1.02 9.14
C LYS A 72 1.79 1.74 10.21
N ALA A 73 1.47 1.53 11.48
CA ALA A 73 2.19 2.15 12.59
C ALA A 73 3.65 1.68 12.65
N LEU A 74 3.90 0.37 12.52
CA LEU A 74 5.24 -0.19 12.47
C LEU A 74 6.05 0.36 11.28
N SER A 75 5.46 0.38 10.08
CA SER A 75 6.13 0.92 8.90
C SER A 75 6.46 2.41 9.04
N ALA A 76 5.56 3.19 9.64
CA ALA A 76 5.81 4.60 9.93
C ALA A 76 6.96 4.79 10.93
N LEU A 77 6.99 3.99 12.00
CA LEU A 77 8.05 4.02 13.02
C LEU A 77 9.41 3.71 12.41
N LEU A 78 9.53 2.62 11.65
CA LEU A 78 10.79 2.25 11.00
C LEU A 78 11.29 3.33 10.02
N ARG A 79 10.36 3.99 9.32
CA ARG A 79 10.70 5.12 8.43
C ARG A 79 11.25 6.31 9.23
N LEU A 80 10.59 6.70 10.31
CA LEU A 80 11.05 7.80 11.17
C LEU A 80 12.43 7.50 11.76
N GLN A 81 12.62 6.31 12.32
CA GLN A 81 13.91 5.91 12.88
C GLN A 81 15.03 5.91 11.83
N LYS A 82 14.75 5.45 10.60
CA LYS A 82 15.71 5.52 9.50
C LYS A 82 16.06 6.97 9.16
N THR A 83 15.07 7.86 9.06
CA THR A 83 15.31 9.28 8.76
C THR A 83 16.11 9.97 9.87
N THR A 84 15.82 9.67 11.14
CA THR A 84 16.55 10.22 12.29
C THR A 84 18.00 9.76 12.28
N ARG A 85 18.25 8.44 12.10
CA ARG A 85 19.61 7.89 12.03
C ARG A 85 20.43 8.44 10.85
N ALA A 86 19.79 8.64 9.70
CA ALA A 86 20.44 9.24 8.53
C ALA A 86 20.80 10.71 8.76
N ALA A 87 19.93 11.49 9.42
CA ALA A 87 20.20 12.88 9.77
C ALA A 87 21.33 13.00 10.80
N THR A 88 21.38 12.13 11.82
CA THR A 88 22.45 12.12 12.82
C THR A 88 23.78 11.62 12.26
N SER A 89 23.78 10.71 11.29
CA SER A 89 25.01 10.14 10.71
C SER A 89 25.74 11.07 9.72
N GLY A 90 25.33 12.34 9.58
CA GLY A 90 26.12 13.35 8.87
C GLY A 90 26.49 12.94 7.45
N PHE A 91 25.51 12.62 6.61
CA PHE A 91 25.77 12.48 5.18
C PHE A 91 26.03 13.86 4.57
N VAL A 92 27.29 14.28 4.57
CA VAL A 92 27.77 15.32 3.67
C VAL A 92 27.81 14.67 2.29
N SER A 93 26.78 14.88 1.47
CA SER A 93 26.93 14.71 0.03
C SER A 93 28.04 15.67 -0.41
N GLN A 94 29.24 15.14 -0.67
CA GLN A 94 30.13 15.80 -1.61
C GLN A 94 29.36 15.85 -2.92
N HIS A 95 28.76 17.01 -3.20
CA HIS A 95 28.37 17.38 -4.54
C HIS A 95 29.67 17.38 -5.35
N ASP A 96 29.90 16.30 -6.11
CA ASP A 96 30.79 16.37 -7.25
C ASP A 96 30.26 17.50 -8.13
N GLN A 97 31.01 18.60 -8.16
CA GLN A 97 30.87 19.62 -9.19
C GLN A 97 31.20 18.95 -10.53
N LEU A 98 30.20 18.35 -11.16
CA LEU A 98 30.24 18.07 -12.58
C LEU A 98 29.91 19.38 -13.31
N PRO A 99 30.85 19.93 -14.11
CA PRO A 99 30.60 21.16 -14.85
C PRO A 99 29.44 20.93 -15.83
N SER A 100 28.55 21.91 -15.89
CA SER A 100 27.40 22.03 -16.77
C SER A 100 27.66 21.49 -18.19
N ALA A 101 27.28 20.25 -18.46
CA ALA A 101 27.12 19.74 -19.81
C ALA A 101 25.66 19.98 -20.21
N GLU A 102 25.48 21.10 -20.88
CA GLU A 102 24.28 21.58 -21.58
C GLU A 102 23.63 20.46 -22.41
N THR A 103 22.64 19.76 -21.85
CA THR A 103 21.76 18.87 -22.62
C THR A 103 20.82 19.72 -23.46
N ARG A 104 21.30 20.18 -24.62
CA ARG A 104 20.44 20.72 -25.69
C ARG A 104 19.47 19.62 -26.13
N PHE A 105 18.22 19.77 -25.72
CA PHE A 105 17.09 19.03 -26.25
C PHE A 105 16.92 19.41 -27.75
N VAL A 106 17.27 18.51 -28.66
CA VAL A 106 17.06 18.71 -30.11
C VAL A 106 15.67 18.19 -30.48
N SER A 107 14.75 19.12 -30.73
CA SER A 107 13.44 18.83 -31.32
C SER A 107 13.61 18.51 -32.82
N GLN A 108 13.45 17.25 -33.21
CA GLN A 108 13.38 16.88 -34.63
C GLN A 108 11.98 17.17 -35.18
N ASN A 109 11.86 18.26 -35.94
CA ASN A 109 10.73 18.48 -36.83
C ASN A 109 10.81 17.53 -38.04
N LYS A 110 9.66 16.97 -38.39
CA LYS A 110 9.39 16.02 -39.47
C LYS A 110 9.53 16.69 -40.86
N PRO A 111 10.13 16.03 -41.87
CA PRO A 111 9.88 16.39 -43.26
C PRO A 111 8.92 15.41 -43.93
N ASP A 112 7.80 15.96 -44.41
CA ASP A 112 6.96 15.34 -45.42
C ASP A 112 7.76 15.13 -46.71
N SER A 113 7.71 13.92 -47.26
CA SER A 113 7.73 13.72 -48.72
C SER A 113 7.22 12.31 -49.05
N SER A 114 6.00 12.23 -49.56
CA SER A 114 5.56 11.16 -50.47
C SER A 114 5.57 11.74 -51.88
N PRO A 115 5.98 10.95 -52.90
CA PRO A 115 4.98 10.25 -53.73
C PRO A 115 5.41 8.80 -54.05
N SER A 116 4.54 7.80 -53.86
CA SER A 116 3.64 7.20 -54.87
C SER A 116 4.35 6.65 -56.12
N ILE A 117 4.42 5.32 -56.28
CA ILE A 117 4.05 4.56 -57.50
C ILE A 117 3.64 3.12 -57.16
N ALA A 118 2.35 2.84 -57.40
CA ALA A 118 1.70 1.66 -58.00
C ALA A 118 2.16 0.21 -57.75
N GLY A 119 1.22 -0.59 -57.25
CA GLY A 119 1.20 -2.05 -57.37
C GLY A 119 -0.16 -2.64 -56.98
N SER A 120 -1.03 -2.82 -57.98
CA SER A 120 -2.31 -3.56 -58.09
C SER A 120 -3.00 -4.23 -56.89
N ILE A 121 -4.31 -3.94 -56.79
CA ILE A 121 -5.39 -4.60 -56.02
C ILE A 121 -5.87 -5.89 -56.77
N PRO A 122 -6.67 -6.83 -56.18
CA PRO A 122 -8.09 -6.58 -55.94
C PRO A 122 -8.66 -7.08 -54.60
N ALA A 123 -9.76 -6.43 -54.23
CA ALA A 123 -10.65 -6.68 -53.11
C ALA A 123 -11.45 -7.98 -53.26
N ILE A 124 -11.65 -8.72 -52.15
CA ILE A 124 -12.77 -9.66 -52.00
C ILE A 124 -13.35 -9.60 -50.58
N LEU A 125 -14.65 -9.26 -50.58
CA LEU A 125 -15.74 -9.49 -49.64
C LEU A 125 -15.70 -9.00 -48.18
N LYS A 126 -16.45 -7.91 -48.04
CA LYS A 126 -17.35 -7.54 -46.94
C LYS A 126 -18.48 -8.59 -46.76
N GLU A 127 -19.00 -8.63 -45.54
CA GLU A 127 -20.30 -9.17 -45.09
C GLU A 127 -20.43 -10.66 -44.73
N ALA A 128 -20.72 -10.92 -43.45
CA ALA A 128 -21.96 -11.60 -43.08
C ALA A 128 -22.33 -11.31 -41.61
N HIS A 129 -23.56 -10.85 -41.45
CA HIS A 129 -24.28 -10.64 -40.21
C HIS A 129 -24.52 -11.97 -39.46
N SER A 130 -24.62 -11.93 -38.13
CA SER A 130 -25.61 -12.76 -37.45
C SER A 130 -26.09 -12.15 -36.14
N THR A 131 -27.33 -11.68 -36.22
CA THR A 131 -28.32 -11.39 -35.19
C THR A 131 -28.46 -12.52 -34.16
N ILE A 132 -28.59 -12.17 -32.88
CA ILE A 132 -29.22 -13.03 -31.86
C ILE A 132 -30.30 -12.20 -31.14
N PRO A 133 -31.57 -12.62 -31.12
CA PRO A 133 -32.65 -11.88 -30.49
C PRO A 133 -32.73 -12.16 -28.97
N ALA A 134 -33.06 -11.11 -28.21
CA ALA A 134 -33.43 -11.19 -26.80
C ALA A 134 -34.90 -11.62 -26.66
N ALA A 135 -35.15 -12.54 -25.74
CA ALA A 135 -36.45 -13.00 -25.32
C ALA A 135 -36.88 -12.31 -24.02
N GLN A 136 -38.19 -12.05 -23.94
CA GLN A 136 -39.02 -11.58 -22.82
C GLN A 136 -39.06 -10.07 -22.56
#